data_AF-A0A922WN54-F1
#
_entry.id   AF-A0A922WN54-F1
#
_cell.length_a   1.000
_cell.length_b   1.000
_cell.length_c   1.000
_cell.angle_alpha   90.00
_cell.angle_beta   90.00
_cell.angle_gamma   90.00
#
_symmetry.space_group_name_H-M   'P 1'
#
loop_
_entity.id
_entity.type
_entity.pdbx_description
1 polymer ?
#
loop_
_entity_poly.entity_id
_entity_poly.type
_entity_poly.pdbx_seq_one_letter_code
_entity_poly.pdbx_strand_id
1 'polypeptide(L)'
;MDRQAVPELPTWFASHQPEPIPAPQSLHAAAWNAAEEHKWLESQKMGRDLGNMAILDWYRNHWRSFCRHRRLEHLGGVRKWVEFNEESFGRMSSAITHDSFSMVGPQSMLDPNIVEIVFHKLAQGCENLTIIDWAQGQFLNSSRSRVDAIVELLTIVDINSARMDPRLDESLTHALGSRC
;
A
#
# COMPACT_ATOMS: atom_id res chain seq x y z
N MET A 1 -3.36 -33.75 -5.93
CA MET A 1 -3.82 -32.34 -5.85
C MET A 1 -3.15 -31.73 -4.65
N ASP A 2 -1.98 -31.13 -4.88
CA ASP A 2 -1.17 -30.52 -3.83
C ASP A 2 -1.90 -29.32 -3.24
N ARG A 3 -2.07 -29.33 -1.92
CA ARG A 3 -2.39 -28.14 -1.14
C ARG A 3 -1.17 -27.24 -1.25
N GLN A 4 -1.20 -26.25 -2.14
CA GLN A 4 -0.25 -25.16 -2.10
C GLN A 4 -0.35 -24.53 -0.70
N ALA A 5 0.77 -24.58 0.02
CA ALA A 5 0.91 -23.90 1.30
C ALA A 5 0.58 -22.41 1.08
N VAL A 6 -0.45 -21.93 1.78
CA VAL A 6 -0.73 -20.50 1.87
C VAL A 6 0.52 -19.86 2.48
N PRO A 7 1.20 -18.93 1.80
CA PRO A 7 2.35 -18.24 2.38
C PRO A 7 1.90 -17.48 3.63
N GLU A 8 2.70 -17.53 4.69
CA GLU A 8 2.37 -16.89 5.96
C GLU A 8 2.03 -15.41 5.76
N LEU A 9 0.89 -15.02 6.31
CA LEU A 9 0.36 -13.67 6.24
C LEU A 9 1.32 -12.66 6.90
N PRO A 10 1.35 -11.41 6.44
CA PRO A 10 1.92 -10.32 7.22
C PRO A 10 1.22 -10.25 8.59
N THR A 11 2.01 -10.23 9.67
CA THR A 11 1.52 -10.30 11.06
C THR A 11 0.56 -9.19 11.47
N TRP A 12 0.44 -8.13 10.68
CA TRP A 12 -0.38 -6.95 10.99
C TRP A 12 -1.86 -7.06 10.61
N PHE A 13 -2.31 -8.16 9.97
CA PHE A 13 -3.72 -8.38 9.65
C PHE A 13 -4.53 -9.04 10.79
N ALA A 14 -3.89 -9.77 11.70
CA ALA A 14 -4.56 -10.74 12.57
C ALA A 14 -4.94 -10.25 13.98
N SER A 15 -4.52 -9.06 14.42
CA SER A 15 -4.70 -8.63 15.83
C SER A 15 -5.66 -7.46 15.98
N HIS A 16 -6.95 -7.78 16.13
CA HIS A 16 -8.00 -6.82 16.54
C HIS A 16 -8.08 -6.74 18.08
N GLN A 17 -7.15 -5.99 18.68
CA GLN A 17 -7.39 -5.28 19.95
C GLN A 17 -7.64 -3.81 19.58
N PRO A 18 -8.53 -3.06 20.27
CA PRO A 18 -8.68 -1.63 20.06
C PRO A 18 -7.47 -0.91 20.66
N GLU A 19 -6.35 -0.97 19.94
CA GLU A 19 -5.18 -0.15 20.22
C GLU A 19 -5.56 1.34 20.07
N PRO A 20 -5.03 2.24 20.90
CA PRO A 20 -5.24 3.68 20.73
C PRO A 20 -4.87 4.07 19.30
N ILE A 21 -5.73 4.87 18.65
CA ILE A 21 -5.50 5.33 17.27
C ILE A 21 -4.06 5.87 17.19
N PRO A 22 -3.20 5.27 16.34
CA PRO A 22 -1.80 5.67 16.30
C PRO A 22 -1.71 7.14 15.93
N ALA A 23 -0.85 7.88 16.64
CA ALA A 23 -0.64 9.30 16.36
C ALA A 23 -0.29 9.48 14.87
N PRO A 24 -0.92 10.44 14.17
CA PRO A 24 -0.63 10.67 12.75
C PRO A 24 0.84 10.97 12.52
N GLN A 25 1.45 10.31 11.53
CA GLN A 25 2.83 10.55 11.13
C GLN A 25 2.88 11.20 9.75
N SER A 26 3.86 12.08 9.53
CA SER A 26 4.15 12.59 8.18
C SER A 26 4.85 11.52 7.34
N LEU A 27 4.28 11.26 6.18
CA LEU A 27 4.82 10.43 5.12
C LEU A 27 6.15 10.99 4.62
N HIS A 28 6.24 12.31 4.45
CA HIS A 28 7.48 12.95 4.01
C HIS A 28 8.60 12.80 5.05
N ALA A 29 8.29 12.98 6.33
CA ALA A 29 9.27 12.73 7.40
C ALA A 29 9.72 11.27 7.45
N ALA A 30 8.79 10.32 7.28
CA ALA A 30 9.13 8.90 7.24
C ALA A 30 9.96 8.52 6.00
N ALA A 31 9.66 9.12 4.84
CA ALA A 31 10.44 8.91 3.62
C ALA A 31 11.84 9.49 3.73
N TRP A 32 12.00 10.66 4.36
CA TRP A 32 13.32 11.22 4.65
C TRP A 32 14.16 10.27 5.52
N ASN A 33 13.58 9.73 6.59
CA ASN A 33 14.27 8.75 7.44
C ASN A 33 14.66 7.49 6.66
N ALA A 34 13.77 6.97 5.81
CA ALA A 34 14.06 5.81 4.97
C ALA A 34 15.17 6.10 3.94
N ALA A 35 15.21 7.31 3.38
CA ALA A 35 16.28 7.74 2.48
C ALA A 35 17.63 7.87 3.21
N GLU A 36 17.64 8.44 4.42
CA GLU A 36 18.85 8.51 5.26
C GLU A 36 19.38 7.13 5.64
N GLU A 37 18.49 6.19 5.98
CA GLU A 37 18.83 4.79 6.22
C GLU A 37 19.44 4.14 4.98
N HIS A 38 18.83 4.36 3.80
CA HIS A 38 19.39 3.90 2.51
C HIS A 38 20.78 4.47 2.25
N LYS A 39 20.96 5.78 2.44
CA LYS A 39 22.28 6.44 2.30
C LYS A 39 23.31 5.79 3.22
N TRP A 40 22.95 5.55 4.48
CA TRP A 40 23.86 4.90 5.43
C TRP A 40 24.23 3.49 4.96
N LEU A 41 23.25 2.65 4.60
CA LEU A 41 23.47 1.29 4.12
C LEU A 41 24.35 1.24 2.86
N GLU A 42 24.06 2.07 1.88
CA GLU A 42 24.85 2.12 0.64
C GLU A 42 26.26 2.67 0.87
N SER A 43 26.41 3.63 1.79
CA SER A 43 27.74 4.13 2.18
C SER A 43 28.56 3.06 2.89
N GLN A 44 27.94 2.23 3.74
CA GLN A 44 28.61 1.08 4.36
C GLN A 44 29.08 0.08 3.31
N LYS A 45 28.23 -0.26 2.33
CA LYS A 45 28.57 -1.20 1.24
C LYS A 45 29.74 -0.70 0.40
N MET A 46 29.81 0.60 0.15
CA MET A 46 30.85 1.21 -0.70
C MET A 46 32.11 1.62 0.06
N GLY A 47 32.13 1.48 1.39
CA GLY A 47 33.25 1.89 2.24
C GLY A 47 33.55 3.39 2.22
N ARG A 48 32.60 4.23 1.79
CA ARG A 48 32.72 5.68 1.73
C ARG A 48 31.35 6.34 1.78
N ASP A 49 31.29 7.60 2.22
CA ASP A 49 30.06 8.39 2.18
C ASP A 49 29.63 8.69 0.75
N LEU A 50 28.38 8.36 0.42
CA LEU A 50 27.75 8.64 -0.87
C LEU A 50 26.98 9.96 -0.89
N GLY A 51 26.76 10.57 0.28
CA GLY A 51 26.09 11.86 0.43
C GLY A 51 24.71 11.91 -0.22
N ASN A 52 24.38 13.08 -0.78
CA ASN A 52 23.04 13.36 -1.35
C ASN A 52 22.71 12.51 -2.59
N MET A 53 23.70 11.92 -3.26
CA MET A 53 23.44 11.07 -4.41
C MET A 53 22.66 9.80 -4.04
N ALA A 54 22.92 9.23 -2.86
CA ALA A 54 22.15 8.08 -2.37
C ALA A 54 20.72 8.46 -1.96
N ILE A 55 20.52 9.68 -1.44
CA ILE A 55 19.17 10.20 -1.15
C ILE A 55 18.38 10.35 -2.46
N LEU A 56 18.97 10.97 -3.48
CA LEU A 56 18.32 11.12 -4.78
C LEU A 56 18.02 9.77 -5.45
N ASP A 57 18.95 8.81 -5.34
CA ASP A 57 18.74 7.45 -5.82
C ASP A 57 17.52 6.81 -5.16
N TRP A 58 17.39 6.94 -3.83
CA TRP A 58 16.24 6.42 -3.10
C TRP A 58 14.92 7.04 -3.57
N TYR A 59 14.86 8.37 -3.72
CA TYR A 59 13.65 9.04 -4.18
C TYR A 59 13.28 8.68 -5.63
N ARG A 60 14.25 8.39 -6.49
CA ARG A 60 13.98 7.91 -7.86
C ARG A 60 13.40 6.49 -7.87
N ASN A 61 14.00 5.59 -7.09
CA ASN A 61 13.76 4.15 -7.21
C ASN A 61 12.71 3.62 -6.23
N HIS A 62 12.53 4.29 -5.09
CA HIS A 62 11.76 3.74 -3.96
C HIS A 62 10.59 4.63 -3.51
N TRP A 63 10.54 5.92 -3.89
CA TRP A 63 9.48 6.81 -3.44
C TRP A 63 8.06 6.32 -3.79
N ARG A 64 7.84 5.88 -5.03
CA ARG A 64 6.51 5.43 -5.49
C ARG A 64 6.05 4.17 -4.76
N SER A 65 6.94 3.18 -4.63
CA SER A 65 6.63 1.95 -3.90
C SER A 65 6.44 2.22 -2.42
N PHE A 66 7.22 3.12 -1.82
CA PHE A 66 7.07 3.55 -0.45
C PHE A 66 5.68 4.16 -0.19
N CYS A 67 5.27 5.15 -0.99
CA CYS A 67 3.95 5.78 -0.86
C CYS A 67 2.82 4.77 -0.97
N ARG A 68 2.94 3.83 -1.92
CA ARG A 68 1.98 2.75 -2.12
C ARG A 68 1.84 1.84 -0.90
N HIS A 69 2.95 1.42 -0.30
CA HIS A 69 2.93 0.61 0.92
C HIS A 69 2.30 1.37 2.09
N ARG A 70 2.66 2.65 2.27
CA ARG A 70 2.09 3.49 3.33
C ARG A 70 0.59 3.72 3.14
N ARG A 71 0.11 3.80 1.90
CA ARG A 71 -1.33 3.85 1.60
C ARG A 71 -2.04 2.59 2.07
N LEU A 72 -1.47 1.41 1.83
CA LEU A 72 -2.06 0.14 2.28
C LEU A 72 -2.07 0.04 3.82
N GLU A 73 -1.01 0.48 4.50
CA GLU A 73 -0.99 0.56 5.98
C GLU A 73 -2.06 1.50 6.52
N HIS A 74 -2.27 2.64 5.85
CA HIS A 74 -3.31 3.62 6.22
C HIS A 74 -4.69 3.01 6.14
N LEU A 75 -5.01 2.42 4.99
CA LEU A 75 -6.30 1.81 4.73
C LEU A 75 -6.55 0.62 5.66
N GLY A 76 -5.52 -0.19 5.93
CA GLY A 76 -5.57 -1.32 6.85
C GLY A 76 -5.67 -0.92 8.33
N GLY A 77 -5.55 0.36 8.68
CA GLY A 77 -5.65 0.83 10.06
C GLY A 77 -4.38 0.64 10.90
N VAL A 78 -3.26 0.28 10.27
CA VAL A 78 -1.99 0.00 10.97
C VAL A 78 -1.27 1.29 11.36
N ARG A 79 -1.26 2.28 10.46
CA ARG A 79 -0.60 3.57 10.70
C ARG A 79 -1.33 4.69 10.00
N LYS A 80 -1.62 5.76 10.75
CA LYS A 80 -2.24 6.96 10.20
C LYS A 80 -1.16 7.87 9.62
N TRP A 81 -1.38 8.32 8.39
CA TRP A 81 -0.46 9.15 7.61
C TRP A 81 -1.18 10.44 7.27
N VAL A 82 -0.56 11.59 7.56
CA VAL A 82 -1.18 12.92 7.47
C VAL A 82 -1.50 13.31 6.02
N GLU A 83 -0.71 12.83 5.07
CA GLU A 83 -0.82 13.14 3.65
C GLU A 83 -1.96 12.38 2.96
N PHE A 84 -2.57 11.40 3.63
CA PHE A 84 -3.77 10.71 3.17
C PHE A 84 -5.01 11.22 3.89
N ASN A 85 -6.18 11.14 3.22
CA ASN A 85 -7.45 11.53 3.81
C ASN A 85 -7.72 10.73 5.11
N GLU A 86 -7.98 11.44 6.20
CA GLU A 86 -8.32 10.86 7.51
C GLU A 86 -9.49 9.88 7.45
N GLU A 87 -10.51 10.17 6.63
CA GLU A 87 -11.69 9.31 6.46
C GLU A 87 -11.37 7.96 5.81
N SER A 88 -10.19 7.83 5.21
CA SER A 88 -9.74 6.57 4.61
C SER A 88 -8.99 5.67 5.59
N PHE A 89 -8.63 6.17 6.78
CA PHE A 89 -7.91 5.39 7.78
C PHE A 89 -8.76 4.23 8.29
N GLY A 90 -8.20 3.02 8.28
CA GLY A 90 -8.88 1.82 8.78
C GLY A 90 -10.11 1.38 7.97
N ARG A 91 -10.44 2.06 6.86
CA ARG A 91 -11.64 1.79 6.05
C ARG A 91 -11.73 0.34 5.58
N MET A 92 -10.58 -0.31 5.40
CA MET A 92 -10.47 -1.73 5.04
C MET A 92 -10.70 -2.67 6.21
N SER A 93 -10.09 -2.39 7.37
CA SER A 93 -10.32 -3.16 8.58
C SER A 93 -11.79 -3.08 8.99
N SER A 94 -12.41 -1.90 8.87
CA SER A 94 -13.85 -1.72 9.06
C SER A 94 -14.70 -2.47 8.02
N ALA A 95 -14.28 -2.53 6.76
CA ALA A 95 -15.01 -3.26 5.71
C ALA A 95 -14.98 -4.79 5.90
N ILE A 96 -13.96 -5.33 6.56
CA ILE A 96 -13.85 -6.76 6.89
C ILE A 96 -14.63 -7.09 8.18
N THR A 97 -14.65 -6.16 9.15
CA THR A 97 -15.23 -6.39 10.49
C THR A 97 -16.70 -5.98 10.62
N HIS A 98 -17.17 -5.02 9.83
CA HIS A 98 -18.53 -4.52 9.85
C HIS A 98 -19.26 -4.75 8.52
N ASP A 99 -20.58 -4.90 8.62
CA ASP A 99 -21.60 -4.98 7.56
C ASP A 99 -21.68 -3.71 6.67
N SER A 100 -20.61 -2.90 6.64
CA SER A 100 -20.55 -1.54 6.09
C SER A 100 -20.56 -1.49 4.56
N PHE A 101 -20.55 -2.65 3.89
CA PHE A 101 -20.72 -2.75 2.44
C PHE A 101 -22.21 -2.88 2.08
N SER A 102 -23.03 -2.00 2.64
CA SER A 102 -24.49 -1.97 2.44
C SER A 102 -24.87 -1.27 1.12
N MET A 103 -24.25 -1.69 0.00
CA MET A 103 -24.73 -1.35 -1.36
C MET A 103 -25.06 -2.57 -2.20
N VAL A 104 -24.76 -3.76 -1.70
CA VAL A 104 -25.21 -5.02 -2.24
C VAL A 104 -25.81 -5.74 -1.03
N GLY A 105 -27.03 -6.27 -1.15
CA GLY A 105 -27.86 -6.72 -0.01
C GLY A 105 -27.20 -7.75 0.93
N PRO A 106 -27.95 -8.32 1.89
CA PRO A 106 -27.45 -9.12 3.03
C PRO A 106 -26.64 -10.41 2.70
N GLN A 107 -26.19 -10.61 1.46
CA GLN A 107 -25.21 -11.60 1.00
C GLN A 107 -23.86 -11.02 0.55
N SER A 108 -23.62 -9.70 0.63
CA SER A 108 -22.44 -9.06 0.04
C SER A 108 -21.37 -8.63 1.04
N MET A 109 -20.98 -9.55 1.91
CA MET A 109 -19.67 -9.43 2.52
C MET A 109 -18.64 -9.85 1.48
N LEU A 110 -17.70 -8.95 1.15
CA LEU A 110 -16.49 -9.34 0.45
C LEU A 110 -15.82 -10.44 1.27
N ASP A 111 -15.57 -11.60 0.63
CA ASP A 111 -14.85 -12.71 1.26
C ASP A 111 -13.53 -12.17 1.84
N PRO A 112 -13.29 -12.27 3.16
CA PRO A 112 -12.05 -11.79 3.78
C PRO A 112 -10.79 -12.29 3.07
N ASN A 113 -10.83 -13.51 2.52
CA ASN A 113 -9.73 -14.06 1.74
C ASN A 113 -9.49 -13.28 0.45
N ILE A 114 -10.53 -12.79 -0.24
CA ILE A 114 -10.39 -11.99 -1.46
C ILE A 114 -9.74 -10.65 -1.13
N VAL A 115 -10.17 -10.02 -0.04
CA VAL A 115 -9.58 -8.77 0.44
C VAL A 115 -8.09 -8.95 0.72
N GLU A 116 -7.72 -9.97 1.46
CA GLU A 116 -6.33 -10.31 1.77
C GLU A 116 -5.50 -10.55 0.50
N ILE A 117 -6.02 -11.33 -0.46
CA ILE A 117 -5.33 -11.61 -1.72
C ILE A 117 -5.11 -10.34 -2.53
N VAL A 118 -6.13 -9.47 -2.62
CA VAL A 118 -6.00 -8.20 -3.34
C VAL A 118 -4.98 -7.29 -2.65
N PHE A 119 -4.98 -7.22 -1.32
CA PHE A 119 -3.99 -6.46 -0.55
C PHE A 119 -2.57 -6.96 -0.78
N HIS A 120 -2.39 -8.28 -0.73
CA HIS A 120 -1.10 -8.91 -0.98
C HIS A 120 -0.59 -8.61 -2.40
N LYS A 121 -1.44 -8.76 -3.42
CA LYS A 121 -1.10 -8.38 -4.81
C LYS A 121 -0.77 -6.90 -4.93
N LEU A 122 -1.51 -6.03 -4.25
CA LEU A 122 -1.25 -4.60 -4.26
C LEU A 122 0.10 -4.29 -3.61
N ALA A 123 0.45 -4.92 -2.49
CA ALA A 123 1.73 -4.77 -1.81
C ALA A 123 2.91 -5.25 -2.70
N GLN A 124 2.70 -6.31 -3.48
CA GLN A 124 3.67 -6.79 -4.48
C GLN A 124 3.84 -5.85 -5.69
N GLY A 125 3.08 -4.75 -5.75
CA GLY A 125 3.15 -3.79 -6.86
C GLY A 125 2.30 -4.15 -8.07
N CYS A 126 1.38 -5.12 -7.97
CA CYS A 126 0.46 -5.40 -9.07
C CYS A 126 -0.46 -4.20 -9.34
N GLU A 127 -0.56 -3.81 -10.61
CA GLU A 127 -1.51 -2.77 -11.05
C GLU A 127 -2.96 -3.27 -10.98
N ASN A 128 -3.91 -2.34 -10.88
CA ASN A 128 -5.34 -2.68 -10.80
C ASN A 128 -5.80 -3.58 -11.96
N LEU A 129 -5.32 -3.32 -13.18
CA LEU A 129 -5.65 -4.13 -14.35
C LEU A 129 -5.16 -5.57 -14.22
N THR A 130 -3.95 -5.77 -13.70
CA THR A 130 -3.40 -7.12 -13.46
C THR A 130 -4.22 -7.89 -12.43
N ILE A 131 -4.74 -7.20 -11.42
CA ILE A 131 -5.61 -7.80 -10.39
C ILE A 131 -6.97 -8.16 -10.98
N ILE A 132 -7.55 -7.29 -11.81
CA ILE A 132 -8.83 -7.54 -12.49
C ILE A 132 -8.72 -8.71 -13.46
N ASP A 133 -7.65 -8.78 -14.26
CA ASP A 133 -7.40 -9.88 -15.19
C ASP A 133 -7.25 -11.22 -14.45
N TRP A 134 -6.47 -11.24 -13.36
CA TRP A 134 -6.38 -12.39 -12.47
C TRP A 134 -7.75 -12.81 -11.90
N ALA A 135 -8.55 -11.85 -11.44
CA ALA A 135 -9.86 -12.11 -10.87
C ALA A 135 -10.82 -12.68 -11.91
N GLN A 136 -10.81 -12.13 -13.13
CA GLN A 136 -11.57 -12.65 -14.25
C GLN A 136 -11.20 -14.11 -14.49
N GLY A 137 -9.91 -14.42 -14.65
CA GLY A 137 -9.39 -15.78 -14.85
C GLY A 137 -9.78 -16.76 -13.75
N GLN A 138 -9.76 -16.34 -12.48
CA GLN A 138 -10.11 -17.23 -11.37
C GLN A 138 -11.62 -17.46 -11.19
N PHE A 139 -12.44 -16.47 -11.52
CA PHE A 139 -13.88 -16.53 -11.27
C PHE A 139 -14.72 -16.72 -12.55
N LEU A 140 -14.07 -17.06 -13.68
CA LEU A 140 -14.68 -17.30 -15.00
C LEU A 140 -15.98 -18.12 -14.94
N ASN A 141 -16.05 -19.10 -14.03
CA ASN A 141 -17.17 -20.04 -13.94
C ASN A 141 -18.08 -19.87 -12.70
N SER A 142 -17.76 -18.93 -11.80
CA SER A 142 -18.24 -19.01 -10.40
C SER A 142 -19.05 -17.83 -9.89
N SER A 143 -19.01 -16.65 -10.54
CA SER A 143 -20.01 -15.57 -10.45
C SER A 143 -19.37 -14.22 -10.80
N ARG A 144 -19.98 -13.47 -11.73
CA ARG A 144 -19.58 -12.11 -12.11
C ARG A 144 -19.52 -11.13 -10.93
N SER A 145 -20.37 -11.36 -9.92
CA SER A 145 -20.48 -10.54 -8.71
C SER A 145 -19.17 -10.46 -7.90
N ARG A 146 -18.29 -11.48 -7.95
CA ARG A 146 -16.99 -11.45 -7.25
C ARG A 146 -15.99 -10.51 -7.91
N VAL A 147 -16.00 -10.46 -9.25
CA VAL A 147 -15.14 -9.54 -10.00
C VAL A 147 -15.59 -8.10 -9.76
N ASP A 148 -16.90 -7.86 -9.76
CA ASP A 148 -17.47 -6.53 -9.47
C ASP A 148 -17.08 -6.05 -8.06
N ALA A 149 -17.13 -6.94 -7.06
CA ALA A 149 -16.72 -6.62 -5.70
C ALA A 149 -15.20 -6.31 -5.59
N ILE A 150 -14.36 -6.97 -6.38
CA ILE A 150 -12.93 -6.64 -6.49
C ILE A 150 -12.72 -5.27 -7.14
N VAL A 151 -13.49 -4.93 -8.18
CA VAL A 151 -13.42 -3.60 -8.80
C VAL A 151 -13.81 -2.51 -7.81
N GLU A 152 -14.85 -2.73 -7.01
CA GLU A 152 -15.26 -1.79 -5.97
C GLU A 152 -14.20 -1.66 -4.86
N LEU A 153 -13.61 -2.79 -4.44
CA LEU A 153 -12.47 -2.80 -3.51
C LEU A 153 -11.30 -1.97 -4.05
N LEU A 154 -10.93 -2.14 -5.32
CA LEU A 154 -9.85 -1.37 -5.95
C LEU A 154 -10.19 0.12 -6.05
N THR A 155 -11.47 0.48 -6.13
CA THR A 155 -11.95 1.86 -6.10
C THR A 155 -11.81 2.47 -4.71
N ILE A 156 -12.05 1.69 -3.64
CA ILE A 156 -11.84 2.14 -2.25
C ILE A 156 -10.36 2.30 -1.93
N VAL A 157 -9.54 1.35 -2.37
CA VAL A 157 -8.10 1.42 -2.18
C VAL A 157 -7.54 2.69 -2.82
N ASP A 158 -8.02 3.01 -4.03
CA ASP A 158 -7.58 4.13 -4.85
C ASP A 158 -6.06 4.30 -4.77
N ILE A 159 -5.34 3.29 -5.25
CA ILE A 159 -3.88 3.27 -5.13
C ILE A 159 -3.21 4.41 -5.93
N ASN A 160 -3.96 5.02 -6.85
CA ASN A 160 -3.53 6.20 -7.59
C ASN A 160 -3.43 7.44 -6.69
N SER A 161 -4.24 7.55 -5.64
CA SER A 161 -4.08 8.61 -4.61
C SER A 161 -2.72 8.58 -3.91
N ALA A 162 -2.01 7.45 -3.97
CA ALA A 162 -0.65 7.31 -3.44
C ALA A 162 0.44 7.85 -4.39
N ARG A 163 0.10 8.31 -5.60
CA ARG A 163 1.04 8.91 -6.56
C ARG A 163 1.30 10.37 -6.21
N MET A 164 1.93 10.59 -5.06
CA MET A 164 2.36 11.92 -4.63
C MET A 164 3.73 12.26 -5.20
N ASP A 165 4.01 13.56 -5.32
CA ASP A 165 5.35 14.04 -5.61
C ASP A 165 6.18 14.16 -4.32
N PRO A 166 7.48 13.83 -4.37
CA PRO A 166 8.34 13.98 -3.21
C PRO A 166 8.54 15.47 -2.88
N ARG A 167 8.48 15.80 -1.59
CA ARG A 167 8.83 17.14 -1.10
C ARG A 167 10.28 17.12 -0.64
N LEU A 168 11.15 17.69 -1.48
CA LEU A 168 12.57 17.86 -1.23
C LEU A 168 12.88 19.36 -1.16
N ASP A 169 14.06 19.71 -0.62
CA ASP A 169 14.57 21.06 -0.77
C ASP A 169 14.84 21.40 -2.26
N GLU A 170 15.00 22.70 -2.57
CA GLU A 170 15.20 23.17 -3.94
C GLU A 170 16.44 22.52 -4.60
N SER A 171 17.52 22.32 -3.84
CA SER A 171 18.78 21.76 -4.36
C SER A 171 18.61 20.32 -4.85
N LEU A 172 17.91 19.50 -4.06
CA LEU A 172 17.62 18.11 -4.37
C LEU A 172 16.52 18.00 -5.42
N THR A 173 15.53 18.90 -5.41
CA THR A 173 14.46 18.93 -6.41
C THR A 173 15.02 19.18 -7.81
N HIS A 174 15.90 20.18 -7.97
CA HIS A 174 16.58 20.43 -9.24
C HIS A 174 17.42 19.23 -9.68
N ALA A 175 18.18 18.62 -8.76
CA ALA A 175 19.00 17.46 -9.05
C ALA A 175 18.17 16.21 -9.43
N LEU A 176 16.96 16.06 -8.87
CA LEU A 176 16.03 14.98 -9.17
C LEU A 176 15.48 15.11 -10.60
N GLY A 177 15.06 16.31 -11.00
CA GLY A 177 14.44 16.60 -12.31
C GLY A 177 15.42 16.82 -13.48
N SER A 178 16.70 17.09 -13.22
CA SER A 178 17.69 17.42 -14.28
C SER A 178 18.25 16.22 -15.06
N ARG A 179 17.65 15.03 -14.96
CA ARG A 179 18.04 13.85 -15.75
C ARG A 179 16.83 13.27 -16.48
N CYS A 180 16.40 13.97 -17.53
CA CYS A 180 15.64 13.43 -18.65
C CYS A 180 16.46 13.66 -19.92
#